data_AF-A0A6M3IK71-F1
#
_entry.id   AF-A0A6M3IK71-F1
#
_cell.length_a   1.000
_cell.length_b   1.000
_cell.length_c   1.000
_cell.angle_alpha   90.00
_cell.angle_beta   90.00
_cell.angle_gamma   90.00
#
_symmetry.space_group_name_H-M   'P 1'
#
loop_
_entity.id
_entity.type
_entity.pdbx_description
1 polymer ?
#
loop_
_entity_poly.entity_id
_entity_poly.type
_entity_poly.pdbx_seq_one_letter_code
_entity_poly.pdbx_strand_id
1 'polypeptide(L)'
;MIRAEADGIEYGVKFGHLQLGPEQQIYSPIPSGKQVRARTFVAVVRQDTMCDVGHGIANCSVGDAFCKETGRKLALTRALRDLPKPVRKAIWEAYFQRDKAS
;
A
#
# COMPACT_ATOMS: atom_id res chain seq x y z
N MET A 1 2.61 -10.36 -4.98
CA MET A 1 2.57 -10.37 -3.50
C MET A 1 4.01 -10.27 -3.02
N ILE A 2 4.27 -9.49 -1.97
CA ILE A 2 5.63 -9.35 -1.42
C ILE A 2 5.68 -10.13 -0.11
N ARG A 3 6.81 -10.77 0.18
CA ARG A 3 7.05 -11.49 1.43
C ARG A 3 8.28 -10.89 2.10
N ALA A 4 8.21 -10.74 3.41
CA ALA A 4 9.31 -10.25 4.23
C ALA A 4 9.34 -11.03 5.54
N GLU A 5 10.54 -11.27 6.06
CA GLU A 5 10.73 -11.89 7.37
C GLU A 5 11.31 -10.87 8.34
N ALA A 6 10.78 -10.82 9.56
CA ALA A 6 11.32 -10.05 10.65
C ALA A 6 11.10 -10.79 11.97
N ASP A 7 12.16 -10.92 12.76
CA ASP A 7 12.15 -11.60 14.06
C ASP A 7 11.60 -13.04 13.99
N GLY A 8 11.89 -13.76 12.91
CA GLY A 8 11.44 -15.13 12.66
C GLY A 8 9.95 -15.26 12.26
N ILE A 9 9.28 -14.14 11.99
CA ILE A 9 7.88 -14.10 11.55
C ILE A 9 7.80 -13.67 10.09
N GLU A 10 7.07 -14.43 9.26
CA GLU A 10 6.80 -14.08 7.87
C GLU A 10 5.60 -13.13 7.77
N TYR A 11 5.77 -12.07 6.97
CA TYR A 11 4.76 -11.08 6.64
C TYR A 11 4.50 -11.08 5.13
N GLY A 12 3.23 -11.19 4.76
CA GLY A 12 2.77 -11.06 3.38
C GLY A 12 2.17 -9.67 3.14
N VAL A 13 2.55 -9.04 2.03
CA VAL A 13 1.98 -7.75 1.60
C VAL A 13 1.23 -7.91 0.29
N LYS A 14 -0.05 -7.54 0.33
CA LYS A 14 -0.97 -7.57 -0.81
C LYS A 14 -1.28 -6.16 -1.26
N PHE A 15 -1.22 -5.94 -2.58
CA PHE A 15 -1.55 -4.67 -3.21
C PHE A 15 -2.81 -4.84 -4.05
N GLY A 16 -3.80 -3.98 -3.83
CA GLY A 16 -4.96 -3.81 -4.70
C GLY A 16 -4.89 -2.45 -5.38
N HIS A 17 -5.40 -2.36 -6.60
CA HIS A 17 -5.54 -1.09 -7.30
C HIS A 17 -6.89 -1.06 -8.00
N LEU A 18 -7.70 -0.07 -7.68
CA LEU A 18 -9.04 0.12 -8.21
C LEU A 18 -9.07 1.42 -9.01
N GLN A 19 -9.44 1.32 -10.28
CA GLN A 19 -9.81 2.48 -11.06
C GLN A 19 -11.26 2.84 -10.74
N LEU A 20 -11.51 4.11 -10.42
CA LEU A 20 -12.84 4.58 -10.03
C LEU A 20 -13.62 4.97 -11.29
N GLY A 21 -14.84 4.43 -11.42
CA GLY A 21 -15.79 4.82 -12.46
C GLY A 21 -16.23 6.29 -12.33
N PRO A 22 -16.79 6.90 -13.38
CA PRO A 22 -17.27 8.29 -13.36
C PRO A 22 -18.18 8.61 -12.16
N GLU A 23 -19.07 7.69 -11.81
CA GLU A 23 -19.98 7.77 -10.67
C GLU A 23 -19.29 7.58 -9.30
N GLN A 24 -18.08 7.01 -9.29
CA GLN A 24 -17.27 6.78 -8.10
C GLN A 24 -16.14 7.81 -7.93
N GLN A 25 -16.03 8.78 -8.85
CA GLN A 25 -15.10 9.89 -8.75
C GLN A 25 -15.58 10.86 -7.67
N ILE A 26 -15.33 10.48 -6.43
CA ILE A 26 -15.63 11.31 -5.28
C ILE A 26 -14.65 12.48 -5.31
N TYR A 27 -15.16 13.72 -5.28
CA TYR A 27 -14.36 14.83 -4.78
C TYR A 27 -13.92 14.43 -3.38
N SER A 28 -12.61 14.18 -3.20
CA SER A 28 -12.10 13.86 -1.88
C SER A 28 -12.46 15.01 -0.95
N PRO A 29 -13.01 14.79 0.26
CA PRO A 29 -13.34 15.86 1.22
C PRO A 29 -12.08 16.53 1.82
N ILE A 30 -10.93 16.34 1.17
CA ILE A 30 -9.66 17.01 1.48
C ILE A 30 -9.72 18.38 0.77
N PRO A 31 -9.19 19.48 1.35
CA PRO A 31 -9.41 20.86 0.87
C PRO A 31 -8.89 21.20 -0.54
N SER A 32 -8.40 20.23 -1.30
CA SER A 32 -7.68 20.44 -2.55
C SER A 32 -8.55 20.44 -3.80
N GLY A 33 -9.83 20.04 -3.72
CA GLY A 33 -10.72 19.99 -4.89
C GLY A 33 -10.24 19.06 -6.01
N LYS A 34 -9.32 18.14 -5.73
CA LYS A 34 -8.72 17.28 -6.75
C LYS A 34 -9.57 16.04 -7.02
N GLN A 35 -9.88 15.80 -8.29
CA GLN A 35 -10.56 14.60 -8.76
C GLN A 35 -9.68 13.37 -8.50
N VAL A 36 -10.19 12.41 -7.73
CA VAL A 36 -9.56 11.10 -7.52
C VAL A 36 -10.09 10.15 -8.58
N ARG A 37 -9.21 9.48 -9.33
CA ARG A 37 -9.64 8.47 -10.34
C ARG A 37 -9.14 7.06 -10.08
N ALA A 38 -8.27 6.87 -9.09
CA ALA A 38 -7.87 5.53 -8.67
C ALA A 38 -7.56 5.47 -7.17
N ARG A 39 -7.66 4.26 -6.61
CA ARG A 39 -7.30 3.94 -5.23
C ARG A 39 -6.36 2.76 -5.19
N THR A 40 -5.27 2.90 -4.46
CA THR A 40 -4.38 1.80 -4.11
C THR A 40 -4.67 1.37 -2.68
N PHE A 41 -4.82 0.07 -2.48
CA PHE A 41 -5.05 -0.56 -1.19
C PHE A 41 -3.85 -1.46 -0.88
N VAL A 42 -3.45 -1.50 0.39
CA VAL A 42 -2.40 -2.37 0.90
C VAL A 42 -2.92 -3.06 2.15
N ALA A 43 -2.69 -4.35 2.23
CA ALA A 43 -2.86 -5.15 3.45
C ALA A 43 -1.55 -5.86 3.78
N VAL A 44 -1.18 -5.82 5.06
CA VAL A 44 -0.05 -6.54 5.64
C VAL A 44 -0.60 -7.65 6.52
N VAL A 45 -0.20 -8.88 6.25
CA VAL A 45 -0.72 -10.09 6.89
C VAL A 45 0.43 -10.82 7.54
N ARG A 46 0.33 -11.07 8.85
CA ARG A 46 1.23 -11.95 9.58
C ARG A 46 0.89 -13.40 9.24
N GLN A 47 1.81 -14.17 8.66
CA GLN A 47 1.50 -15.47 8.03
C GLN A 47 1.28 -16.61 9.02
N ASP A 48 1.92 -16.60 10.18
CA ASP A 48 1.78 -17.63 11.22
C ASP A 48 0.38 -17.62 11.86
N THR A 49 -0.21 -16.44 12.05
CA THR A 49 -1.56 -16.29 12.61
C THR A 49 -2.62 -15.99 11.56
N MET A 50 -2.21 -15.76 10.31
CA MET A 50 -3.06 -15.28 9.22
C MET A 50 -3.86 -14.02 9.59
N CYS A 51 -3.31 -13.18 10.47
CA CYS A 51 -3.97 -11.96 10.92
C CYS A 51 -3.52 -10.75 10.09
N ASP A 52 -4.50 -9.92 9.72
CA ASP A 52 -4.21 -8.59 9.19
C ASP A 52 -3.64 -7.72 10.30
N VAL A 53 -2.44 -7.20 10.08
CA VAL A 53 -1.70 -6.36 11.04
C VAL A 53 -1.54 -4.92 10.57
N GLY A 54 -1.98 -4.60 9.36
CA GLY A 54 -1.95 -3.23 8.86
C GLY A 54 -2.67 -3.06 7.53
N HIS A 55 -3.37 -1.94 7.39
CA HIS A 55 -4.05 -1.54 6.16
C HIS A 55 -3.71 -0.11 5.77
N GLY A 56 -3.60 0.13 4.48
CA GLY A 56 -3.33 1.45 3.95
C GLY A 56 -4.06 1.70 2.65
N ILE A 57 -4.61 2.90 2.51
CA ILE A 57 -5.30 3.33 1.30
C ILE A 57 -4.62 4.60 0.81
N ALA A 58 -4.37 4.70 -0.49
CA ALA A 58 -3.92 5.92 -1.15
C ALA A 58 -4.84 6.25 -2.32
N ASN A 59 -5.35 7.49 -2.32
CA ASN A 59 -6.06 8.05 -3.47
C ASN A 59 -5.02 8.58 -4.45
N CYS A 60 -5.11 8.18 -5.72
CA CYS A 60 -4.32 8.76 -6.80
C CYS A 60 -5.15 9.86 -7.47
N SER A 61 -4.65 11.09 -7.41
CA SER A 61 -5.26 12.25 -8.06
C SER A 61 -4.75 12.43 -9.49
N VAL A 62 -5.46 13.21 -10.29
CA VAL A 62 -5.00 13.61 -11.64
C VAL A 62 -3.60 14.22 -11.62
N GLY A 63 -3.25 14.97 -10.55
CA GLY A 63 -1.95 15.60 -10.38
C GLY A 63 -0.78 14.65 -10.17
N ASP A 64 -1.06 13.36 -9.94
CA ASP A 64 -0.06 12.33 -9.62
C ASP A 64 0.20 11.44 -10.86
N ALA A 65 -0.37 11.83 -12.02
CA ALA A 65 -0.37 11.07 -13.27
C ALA A 65 -0.86 9.62 -13.14
N PHE A 66 -1.65 9.31 -12.11
CA PHE A 66 -2.06 7.95 -11.76
C PHE A 66 -0.89 6.98 -11.55
N CYS A 67 0.26 7.48 -11.09
CA CYS A 67 1.42 6.64 -10.87
C CYS A 67 1.13 5.56 -9.81
N LYS A 68 0.94 4.31 -10.26
CA LYS A 68 0.65 3.14 -9.41
C LYS A 68 1.72 2.99 -8.33
N GLU A 69 2.98 3.28 -8.66
CA GLU A 69 4.10 3.17 -7.73
C GLU A 69 4.02 4.18 -6.59
N THR A 70 3.69 5.45 -6.88
CA THR A 70 3.48 6.47 -5.85
C THR A 70 2.33 6.07 -4.91
N GLY A 71 1.22 5.60 -5.48
CA GLY A 71 0.08 5.11 -4.69
C GLY A 71 0.44 3.93 -3.80
N ARG A 72 1.22 2.96 -4.31
CA ARG A 72 1.70 1.81 -3.53
C ARG A 72 2.59 2.23 -2.37
N LYS A 73 3.56 3.11 -2.61
CA LYS A 73 4.46 3.61 -1.56
C LYS A 73 3.69 4.34 -0.46
N LEU A 74 2.73 5.19 -0.83
CA LEU A 74 1.93 5.94 0.14
C LEU A 74 0.99 5.03 0.93
N ALA A 75 0.30 4.10 0.27
CA ALA A 75 -0.56 3.12 0.93
C ALA A 75 0.26 2.19 1.83
N LEU A 76 1.45 1.75 1.39
CA LEU A 76 2.34 0.93 2.21
C LEU A 76 2.83 1.69 3.44
N THR A 77 3.24 2.95 3.29
CA THR A 77 3.62 3.81 4.43
C THR A 77 2.52 3.87 5.47
N ARG A 78 1.25 4.00 5.03
CA ARG A 78 0.08 4.03 5.91
C ARG A 78 -0.17 2.68 6.59
N ALA A 79 -0.08 1.58 5.84
CA ALA A 79 -0.26 0.22 6.37
C ALA A 79 0.79 -0.16 7.40
N LEU A 80 2.00 0.41 7.28
CA LEU A 80 3.12 0.11 8.16
C LEU A 80 3.21 1.00 9.40
N ARG A 81 2.39 2.07 9.51
CA ARG A 81 2.57 3.15 10.51
C ARG A 81 2.73 2.62 11.94
N ASP A 82 1.91 1.65 12.31
CA ASP A 82 1.79 1.16 13.68
C ASP A 82 2.61 -0.12 13.93
N LEU A 83 3.40 -0.56 12.94
CA LEU A 83 4.25 -1.76 13.04
C LEU A 83 5.65 -1.45 13.61
N PRO A 84 6.28 -2.43 14.28
CA PRO A 84 7.65 -2.29 14.80
C PRO A 84 8.66 -1.90 13.71
N LYS A 85 9.66 -1.11 14.07
CA LYS A 85 10.72 -0.65 13.14
C LYS A 85 11.40 -1.81 12.36
N PRO A 86 11.75 -2.96 12.97
CA PRO A 86 12.33 -4.09 12.25
C PRO A 86 11.41 -4.61 11.14
N VAL A 87 10.12 -4.79 11.46
CA VAL A 87 9.08 -5.24 10.51
C VAL A 87 8.93 -4.25 9.36
N ARG A 88 8.84 -2.95 9.67
CA ARG A 88 8.73 -1.90 8.65
C ARG A 88 9.93 -1.91 7.69
N LYS A 89 11.14 -2.06 8.24
CA LYS A 89 12.38 -2.11 7.45
C LYS A 89 12.38 -3.31 6.51
N ALA A 90 12.14 -4.52 7.02
CA ALA A 90 12.13 -5.74 6.23
C ALA A 90 11.11 -5.68 5.08
N ILE A 91 9.91 -5.16 5.35
CA ILE A 91 8.88 -5.00 4.32
C ILE A 91 9.30 -4.00 3.23
N TRP A 92 9.93 -2.88 3.60
CA TRP A 92 10.45 -1.92 2.61
C TRP A 92 11.58 -2.49 1.78
N GLU A 93 12.51 -3.23 2.38
CA GLU A 93 13.60 -3.90 1.67
C GLU A 93 13.04 -4.89 0.65
N ALA A 94 12.10 -5.75 1.06
CA ALA A 94 11.40 -6.66 0.16
C ALA A 94 10.64 -5.91 -0.94
N TYR A 95 10.02 -4.76 -0.62
CA TYR A 95 9.31 -3.93 -1.59
C TYR A 95 10.20 -3.41 -2.71
N PHE A 96 11.41 -2.94 -2.38
CA PHE A 96 12.36 -2.41 -3.37
C PHE A 96 13.13 -3.50 -4.12
N GLN A 97 13.21 -4.71 -3.56
CA GLN A 97 13.86 -5.85 -4.21
C GLN A 97 12.92 -6.64 -5.13
N ARG A 98 11.61 -6.41 -5.08
CA ARG A 98 10.60 -7.17 -5.84
C ARG A 98 10.86 -7.22 -7.36
N ASP A 99 11.49 -6.20 -7.92
CA ASP A 99 11.72 -6.06 -9.37
C ASP A 99 13.06 -6.70 -9.80
N LYS A 100 13.96 -7.02 -8.84
CA LYS A 100 15.27 -7.64 -9.11
C LYS A 100 15.22 -9.16 -9.34
N ALA A 101 14.04 -9.77 -9.17
CA ALA A 101 13.80 -11.19 -9.41
C ALA A 101 13.04 -11.44 -10.73
N SER A 102 13.00 -10.44 -11.63
CA SER A 102 12.33 -10.49 -12.93
C SER A 102 13.32 -10.74 -14.07
#